data_AF-W1VFX6-F1
#
_entry.id   AF-W1VFX6-F1
#
_cell.length_a   1.000
_cell.length_b   1.000
_cell.length_c   1.000
_cell.angle_alpha   90.00
_cell.angle_beta   90.00
_cell.angle_gamma   90.00
#
_symmetry.space_group_name_H-M   'P 1'
#
loop_
_entity.id
_entity.type
_entity.pdbx_description
1 polymer ?
#
loop_
_entity_poly.entity_id
_entity_poly.type
_entity_poly.pdbx_seq_one_letter_code
_entity_poly.pdbx_strand_id
1 'polypeptide(L)'
;MTTSTTALRRTPLHEVHERLGASFTDFGGWDMPLRYASDLAEHRAVRNAAGIFDLSHMGEVKVTGPDAAAALDHALIGEISKVGLGRARYTMIV
;
A
#
# COMPACT_ATOMS: atom_id res chain seq x y z
N MET A 1 18.97 27.89 -1.45
CA MET A 1 18.48 26.50 -1.39
C MET A 1 16.96 26.59 -1.28
N THR A 2 16.27 26.56 -2.41
CA THR A 2 14.81 26.70 -2.50
C THR A 2 14.18 25.36 -2.18
N THR A 3 13.70 25.18 -0.95
CA THR A 3 12.85 24.04 -0.59
C THR A 3 11.49 24.24 -1.27
N SER A 4 11.26 23.61 -2.42
CA SER A 4 9.90 23.44 -2.91
C SER A 4 9.20 22.44 -1.99
N THR A 5 8.35 22.92 -1.09
CA THR A 5 7.44 22.07 -0.32
C THR A 5 6.38 21.57 -1.28
N THR A 6 6.64 20.43 -1.93
CA THR A 6 5.60 19.74 -2.71
C THR A 6 4.49 19.34 -1.75
N ALA A 7 3.25 19.72 -2.08
CA ALA A 7 2.09 19.31 -1.30
C ALA A 7 1.99 17.77 -1.28
N LEU A 8 1.79 17.19 -0.10
CA LEU A 8 1.64 15.74 0.06
C LEU A 8 0.40 15.25 -0.69
N ARG A 9 0.52 14.08 -1.30
CA ARG A 9 -0.59 13.41 -2.01
C ARG A 9 -1.58 12.85 -0.99
N ARG A 10 -2.87 12.85 -1.31
CA ARG A 10 -3.94 12.33 -0.44
C ARG A 10 -4.61 11.10 -1.05
N THR A 11 -4.95 10.12 -0.22
CA THR A 11 -5.73 8.96 -0.66
C THR A 11 -7.21 9.36 -0.87
N PRO A 12 -8.00 8.56 -1.60
CA PRO A 12 -9.43 8.80 -1.74
C PRO A 12 -10.21 8.80 -0.42
N LEU A 13 -9.64 8.24 0.66
CA LEU A 13 -10.26 8.14 1.97
C LEU A 13 -9.78 9.23 2.96
N HIS A 14 -8.98 10.21 2.50
CA HIS A 14 -8.38 11.22 3.38
C HIS A 14 -9.42 11.97 4.25
N GLU A 15 -10.51 12.44 3.66
CA GLU A 15 -11.59 13.11 4.42
C GLU A 15 -12.29 12.17 5.44
N VAL A 16 -12.34 10.87 5.16
CA VAL A 16 -12.88 9.87 6.11
C VAL A 16 -11.97 9.80 7.32
N HIS A 17 -10.65 9.77 7.10
CA HIS A 17 -9.65 9.73 8.17
C HIS A 17 -9.68 10.99 9.03
N GLU A 18 -9.81 12.18 8.41
CA GLU A 18 -9.98 13.45 9.14
C GLU A 18 -11.20 13.41 10.05
N ARG A 19 -12.36 12.97 9.54
CA ARG A 19 -13.60 12.87 10.35
C ARG A 19 -13.50 11.85 11.48
N LEU A 20 -12.71 10.80 11.30
CA LEU A 20 -12.45 9.80 12.34
C LEU A 20 -11.37 10.23 13.34
N GLY A 21 -10.79 11.42 13.18
CA GLY A 21 -9.80 11.98 14.11
C GLY A 21 -8.40 11.42 13.96
N ALA A 22 -8.03 10.95 12.76
CA ALA A 22 -6.67 10.49 12.50
C ALA A 22 -5.63 11.61 12.70
N SER A 23 -4.49 11.28 13.30
CA SER A 23 -3.28 12.07 13.14
C SER A 23 -2.56 11.64 11.87
N PHE A 24 -2.01 12.60 11.11
CA PHE A 24 -1.38 12.33 9.82
C PHE A 24 0.14 12.49 9.87
N THR A 25 0.82 11.85 8.92
CA THR A 25 2.27 11.95 8.70
C THR A 25 2.60 11.93 7.22
N ASP A 26 3.75 12.52 6.85
CA ASP A 26 4.37 12.24 5.56
C ASP A 26 4.86 10.79 5.54
N PHE A 27 4.32 10.01 4.61
CA PHE A 27 4.78 8.67 4.31
C PHE A 27 5.02 8.53 2.80
N GLY A 28 6.28 8.65 2.39
CA GLY A 28 6.67 8.49 0.98
C GLY A 28 6.02 9.53 0.05
N GLY A 29 5.80 10.76 0.53
CA GLY A 29 5.14 11.82 -0.23
C GLY A 29 3.60 11.78 -0.19
N TRP A 30 3.02 10.93 0.67
CA TRP A 30 1.59 10.87 0.94
C TRP A 30 1.27 11.37 2.36
N ASP A 31 0.15 12.06 2.49
CA ASP A 31 -0.45 12.50 3.75
C ASP A 31 -1.31 11.36 4.31
N MET A 32 -0.70 10.48 5.11
CA MET A 32 -1.29 9.21 5.53
C MET A 32 -1.72 9.22 6.99
N PRO A 33 -2.83 8.56 7.37
CA PRO A 33 -3.20 8.37 8.77
C PRO A 33 -2.14 7.51 9.48
N LEU A 34 -1.52 8.08 10.52
CA LEU A 34 -0.57 7.39 11.39
C LEU A 34 -1.28 6.56 12.47
N ARG A 35 -2.31 7.13 13.09
CA ARG A 35 -3.12 6.54 14.17
C ARG A 35 -4.40 7.35 14.41
N TYR A 36 -5.39 6.74 15.06
CA TYR A 36 -6.67 7.35 15.44
C TYR A 36 -6.81 7.51 16.96
N ALA A 37 -6.22 6.61 17.74
CA ALA A 37 -6.28 6.68 19.20
C ALA A 37 -4.92 6.35 19.85
N SER A 38 -4.42 5.14 19.64
CA SER A 38 -3.17 4.68 20.24
C SER A 38 -2.60 3.53 19.42
N ASP A 39 -1.33 3.64 19.05
CA ASP A 39 -0.60 2.63 18.27
C ASP A 39 -0.70 1.24 18.93
N LEU A 40 -0.60 1.20 20.27
CA LEU A 40 -0.70 -0.04 21.05
C LEU A 40 -2.13 -0.58 21.11
N ALA A 41 -3.13 0.29 21.21
CA ALA A 41 -4.53 -0.14 21.21
C ALA A 41 -4.94 -0.68 19.84
N GLU A 42 -4.53 -0.01 18.75
CA GLU A 42 -4.80 -0.43 17.37
C GLU A 42 -4.07 -1.74 17.04
N HIS A 43 -2.81 -1.88 17.46
CA HIS A 43 -2.09 -3.15 17.35
C HIS A 43 -2.80 -4.30 18.06
N ARG A 44 -3.26 -4.07 19.31
CA ARG A 44 -4.00 -5.08 20.08
C ARG A 44 -5.35 -5.41 19.44
N ALA A 45 -6.05 -4.44 18.87
CA ALA A 45 -7.31 -4.67 18.16
C ALA A 45 -7.11 -5.62 16.97
N VAL A 46 -6.07 -5.39 16.15
CA VAL A 46 -5.73 -6.26 15.01
C VAL A 46 -5.34 -7.67 15.46
N ARG A 47 -4.60 -7.79 16.57
CA ARG A 47 -4.14 -9.10 17.08
C ARG A 47 -5.24 -9.91 17.74
N ASN A 48 -6.19 -9.26 18.39
CA ASN A 48 -7.18 -9.94 19.23
C ASN A 48 -8.60 -9.90 18.65
N ALA A 49 -8.84 -9.11 17.60
CA ALA A 49 -10.13 -8.98 16.93
C ALA A 49 -9.94 -8.71 15.43
N ALA A 50 -10.12 -7.47 14.99
CA ALA A 50 -9.97 -7.05 13.60
C ALA A 50 -9.42 -5.62 13.54
N GLY A 51 -8.81 -5.28 12.40
CA GLY A 51 -8.45 -3.91 12.06
C GLY A 51 -8.61 -3.66 10.56
N ILE A 52 -8.85 -2.40 10.22
CA ILE A 52 -8.98 -1.93 8.84
C ILE A 52 -7.87 -0.92 8.57
N PHE A 53 -7.20 -1.05 7.43
CA PHE A 53 -6.09 -0.20 7.02
C PHE A 53 -6.35 0.35 5.64
N ASP A 54 -6.05 1.64 5.43
CA ASP A 54 -6.02 2.26 4.11
C ASP A 54 -4.65 2.06 3.47
N LEU A 55 -4.60 1.22 2.43
CA LEU A 55 -3.40 0.96 1.63
C LEU A 55 -3.50 1.56 0.22
N SER A 56 -4.44 2.47 -0.04
CA SER A 56 -4.66 3.05 -1.38
C SER A 56 -3.50 3.91 -1.90
N HIS A 57 -2.50 4.21 -1.07
CA HIS A 57 -1.25 4.85 -1.49
C HIS A 57 -0.27 3.89 -2.19
N MET A 58 -0.49 2.57 -2.08
CA MET A 58 0.35 1.56 -2.72
C MET A 58 0.18 1.57 -4.23
N GLY A 59 1.28 1.46 -4.95
CA GLY A 59 1.25 1.38 -6.41
C GLY A 59 0.69 0.05 -6.90
N GLU A 60 -0.23 0.11 -7.87
CA GLU A 60 -0.78 -1.07 -8.55
C GLU A 60 -0.42 -1.02 -10.04
N VAL A 61 0.15 -2.12 -10.54
CA VAL A 61 0.51 -2.26 -11.97
C VAL A 61 -0.14 -3.52 -12.52
N LYS A 62 -0.97 -3.36 -13.55
CA LYS A 62 -1.62 -4.47 -14.24
C LYS A 62 -0.88 -4.78 -15.54
N VAL A 63 -0.41 -6.02 -15.68
CA VAL A 63 0.25 -6.52 -16.89
C VAL A 63 -0.68 -7.49 -17.61
N THR A 64 -0.89 -7.30 -18.92
CA THR A 64 -1.80 -8.12 -19.74
C THR A 64 -1.21 -8.39 -21.12
N GLY A 65 -1.55 -9.52 -21.72
CA GLY A 65 -1.09 -9.92 -23.05
C GLY A 65 -0.60 -11.37 -23.07
N PRO A 66 -0.34 -11.93 -24.26
CA PRO A 66 0.11 -13.33 -24.40
C PRO A 66 1.44 -13.59 -23.68
N ASP A 67 2.33 -12.59 -23.63
CA ASP A 67 3.67 -12.71 -23.04
C ASP A 67 3.76 -12.20 -21.59
N ALA A 68 2.63 -11.84 -20.96
CA ALA A 68 2.64 -11.24 -19.62
C ALA A 68 3.33 -12.11 -18.57
N ALA A 69 3.09 -13.42 -18.61
CA ALA A 69 3.71 -14.37 -17.68
C ALA A 69 5.23 -14.45 -17.89
N ALA A 70 5.69 -14.52 -19.14
CA ALA A 70 7.11 -14.55 -19.47
C ALA A 70 7.83 -13.25 -19.10
N ALA A 71 7.17 -12.09 -19.32
CA ALA A 71 7.70 -10.80 -18.91
C ALA A 71 7.85 -10.70 -17.38
N LEU A 72 6.88 -11.23 -16.62
CA LEU A 72 6.95 -11.25 -15.16
C LEU A 72 8.02 -12.22 -14.64
N ASP A 73 8.20 -13.39 -15.27
CA ASP A 73 9.29 -14.33 -14.95
C ASP A 73 10.67 -13.72 -15.22
N HIS A 74 10.78 -12.83 -16.21
CA HIS A 74 12.02 -12.12 -16.50
C HIS A 74 12.31 -11.01 -15.49
N ALA A 75 11.30 -10.22 -15.11
CA ALA A 75 11.46 -9.06 -14.25
C ALA A 75 11.51 -9.40 -12.75
N LEU A 76 10.94 -10.53 -12.33
CA LEU A 76 10.74 -10.87 -10.93
C LEU A 76 11.52 -12.12 -10.54
N ILE A 77 11.94 -12.20 -9.27
CA ILE A 77 12.62 -13.39 -8.77
C ILE A 77 11.64 -14.58 -8.68
N GLY A 78 11.95 -15.64 -9.43
CA GLY A 78 11.18 -16.88 -9.45
C GLY A 78 10.16 -16.94 -10.59
N GLU A 79 9.38 -18.02 -10.63
CA GLU A 79 8.45 -18.29 -11.74
C GLU A 79 7.03 -17.88 -11.33
N ILE A 80 6.63 -16.68 -11.77
CA ILE A 80 5.28 -16.13 -11.58
C ILE A 80 4.29 -16.79 -12.55
N SER A 81 4.75 -17.22 -13.72
CA SER A 81 3.97 -18.01 -14.68
C SER A 81 3.36 -19.28 -14.10
N LYS A 82 3.95 -19.84 -13.02
CA LYS A 82 3.45 -21.03 -12.32
C LYS A 82 2.46 -20.73 -11.19
N VAL A 83 2.17 -19.46 -10.91
CA VAL A 83 1.19 -19.07 -9.90
C VAL A 83 -0.21 -19.24 -10.50
N GLY A 84 -0.99 -20.18 -9.95
CA GLY A 84 -2.35 -20.45 -10.42
C GLY A 84 -3.32 -19.28 -10.20
N LEU A 85 -4.42 -19.27 -10.95
CA LEU A 85 -5.47 -18.25 -10.82
C LEU A 85 -5.99 -18.15 -9.38
N GLY A 86 -6.23 -16.92 -8.91
CA GLY A 86 -6.66 -16.64 -7.52
C GLY A 86 -5.58 -16.85 -6.47
N ARG A 87 -4.33 -17.12 -6.87
CA ARG A 87 -3.16 -17.22 -5.98
C ARG A 87 -2.29 -15.98 -6.15
N ALA A 88 -1.47 -15.71 -5.12
CA ALA A 88 -0.51 -14.63 -5.12
C ALA A 88 0.86 -15.14 -4.65
N ARG A 89 1.92 -14.44 -5.06
CA ARG A 89 3.30 -14.71 -4.63
C ARG A 89 3.99 -13.39 -4.33
N TYR A 90 4.58 -13.29 -3.14
CA TYR A 90 5.50 -12.22 -2.81
C TYR A 90 6.86 -12.49 -3.47
N THR A 91 7.44 -11.47 -4.09
CA THR A 91 8.73 -11.56 -4.78
C THR A 91 9.40 -10.18 -4.85
N MET A 92 10.64 -10.14 -5.31
CA MET A 92 11.40 -8.94 -5.58
C MET A 92 11.50 -8.73 -7.09
N ILE A 93 11.58 -7.46 -7.51
CA ILE A 93 11.92 -7.07 -8.87
C ILE A 93 13.44 -6.92 -8.98
N VAL A 94 14.02 -7.36 -10.10
CA VAL A 94 15.45 -7.24 -10.42
C VAL A 94 15.69 -6.35 -11.63
#